data_AF-A0A959V4P9-F1
#
_entry.id   AF-A0A959V4P9-F1
#
_cell.length_a   1.000
_cell.length_b   1.000
_cell.length_c   1.000
_cell.angle_alpha   90.00
_cell.angle_beta   90.00
_cell.angle_gamma   90.00
#
_symmetry.space_group_name_H-M   'P 1'
#
loop_
_entity.id
_entity.type
_entity.pdbx_description
1 polymer ?
#
loop_
_entity_poly.entity_id
_entity_poly.type
_entity_poly.pdbx_seq_one_letter_code
_entity_poly.pdbx_strand_id
1 'polypeptide(L)'
;RSVYGIASHEFFHTIVPLGVHSEEIEHYDFNAPRMSRHLWLYEGMTEYFAIHMPVKQGRQTVDDFLGVLREKIRLMHKFTDEVPLTTLSQQAMERQDEYYNFYLKGTLFCMGLDIALRERSKGKYGVVRLVQDLQRQYGPGKPFKDEELFAAIERLTGPDVGAFLQRYLNEAGALPLGTWLAKAGIALNDQGEPIPMQKPTKEQRQLRTWWLGR
;
A
#
# COMPACT_ATOMS: atom_id res chain seq x y z
N ARG A 1 -14.30 5.99 -12.30
CA ARG A 1 -14.40 5.16 -11.08
C ARG A 1 -15.84 4.69 -10.95
N SER A 2 -16.10 3.43 -10.57
CA SER A 2 -17.46 2.93 -10.33
C SER A 2 -17.93 3.31 -8.91
N VAL A 3 -19.25 3.38 -8.70
CA VAL A 3 -19.85 3.62 -7.36
C VAL A 3 -19.35 2.59 -6.35
N TYR A 4 -19.20 1.32 -6.77
CA TYR A 4 -18.64 0.26 -5.93
C TYR A 4 -17.19 0.53 -5.50
N GLY A 5 -16.36 1.07 -6.40
CA GLY A 5 -14.97 1.39 -6.08
C GLY A 5 -14.87 2.49 -5.03
N ILE A 6 -15.65 3.56 -5.19
CA ILE A 6 -15.70 4.68 -4.24
C ILE A 6 -16.27 4.21 -2.90
N ALA A 7 -17.42 3.54 -2.89
CA ALA A 7 -18.03 3.04 -1.67
C ALA A 7 -17.13 2.05 -0.91
N SER A 8 -16.37 1.21 -1.63
CA SER A 8 -15.41 0.30 -0.99
C SER A 8 -14.23 1.06 -0.37
N HIS A 9 -13.71 2.09 -1.05
CA HIS A 9 -12.65 2.95 -0.52
C HIS A 9 -13.11 3.63 0.78
N GLU A 10 -14.25 4.32 0.75
CA GLU A 10 -14.80 5.00 1.93
C GLU A 10 -15.12 4.01 3.07
N PHE A 11 -15.58 2.80 2.75
CA PHE A 11 -15.78 1.76 3.76
C PHE A 11 -14.47 1.39 4.46
N PHE A 12 -13.37 1.26 3.74
CA PHE A 12 -12.07 0.93 4.34
C PHE A 12 -11.49 2.05 5.21
N HIS A 13 -11.96 3.29 5.06
CA HIS A 13 -11.64 4.36 6.02
C HIS A 13 -12.15 4.09 7.44
N THR A 14 -13.15 3.23 7.62
CA THR A 14 -13.56 2.73 8.95
C THR A 14 -12.49 1.89 9.66
N ILE A 15 -11.52 1.35 8.91
CA ILE A 15 -10.41 0.58 9.47
C ILE A 15 -9.19 1.49 9.68
N VAL A 16 -8.82 2.25 8.65
CA VAL A 16 -7.68 3.18 8.63
C VAL A 16 -8.12 4.44 7.87
N PRO A 17 -8.16 5.63 8.49
CA PRO A 17 -7.55 5.98 9.78
C PRO A 17 -8.38 5.66 11.03
N LEU A 18 -9.68 5.36 10.93
CA LEU A 18 -10.55 5.38 12.13
C LEU A 18 -10.17 4.39 13.26
N GLY A 19 -9.44 3.31 12.96
CA GLY A 19 -8.90 2.41 13.97
C GLY A 19 -7.38 2.44 14.16
N VAL A 20 -6.63 3.13 13.30
CA VAL A 20 -5.17 3.30 13.39
C VAL A 20 -4.84 4.68 12.82
N HIS A 21 -4.43 5.61 13.67
CA HIS A 21 -4.13 6.98 13.26
C HIS A 21 -3.00 7.58 14.12
N SER A 22 -2.40 8.65 13.62
CA SER A 22 -1.33 9.38 14.30
C SER A 22 -1.89 10.51 15.16
N GLU A 23 -1.06 11.07 16.05
CA GLU A 23 -1.43 12.23 16.89
C GLU A 23 -1.87 13.44 16.04
N GLU A 24 -1.30 13.61 14.85
CA GLU A 24 -1.68 14.66 13.90
C GLU A 24 -3.13 14.53 13.41
N ILE A 25 -3.66 13.31 13.34
CA ILE A 25 -5.05 13.06 12.95
C ILE A 25 -5.99 13.17 14.16
N GLU A 26 -5.60 12.65 15.32
CA GLU A 26 -6.42 12.72 16.55
C GLU A 26 -6.58 14.17 17.05
N HIS A 27 -5.50 14.94 17.02
CA HIS A 27 -5.44 16.30 17.56
C HIS A 27 -5.32 17.35 16.45
N TYR A 28 -6.15 17.21 15.42
CA TYR A 28 -6.09 18.07 14.24
C TYR A 28 -6.43 19.53 14.58
N ASP A 29 -5.45 20.43 14.40
CA ASP A 29 -5.64 21.88 14.55
C ASP A 29 -6.08 22.50 13.23
N PHE A 30 -7.34 22.95 13.15
CA PHE A 30 -7.88 23.58 11.94
C PHE A 30 -7.27 24.95 11.62
N ASN A 31 -6.63 25.62 12.58
CA ASN A 31 -5.98 26.91 12.35
C ASN A 31 -4.52 26.75 11.89
N ALA A 32 -3.82 25.73 12.40
CA ALA A 32 -2.42 25.44 12.08
C ALA A 32 -2.23 23.92 11.84
N PRO A 33 -2.77 23.40 10.74
CA PRO A 33 -2.78 21.97 10.48
C PRO A 33 -1.37 21.40 10.33
N ARG A 34 -1.13 20.26 10.97
CA ARG A 34 0.09 19.48 10.82
C ARG A 34 -0.28 18.18 10.13
N MET A 35 0.34 17.91 8.98
CA MET A 35 0.05 16.71 8.22
C MET A 35 0.93 15.55 8.69
N SER A 36 0.32 14.37 8.85
CA SER A 36 1.03 13.12 9.14
C SER A 36 1.96 12.72 7.98
N ARG A 37 3.02 11.95 8.28
CA ARG A 37 3.91 11.28 7.30
C ARG A 37 3.25 10.09 6.60
N HIS A 38 2.01 9.73 6.92
CA HIS A 38 1.46 8.41 6.60
C HIS A 38 0.21 8.39 5.72
N LEU A 39 0.05 9.34 4.80
CA LEU A 39 -0.98 9.24 3.74
C LEU A 39 -0.83 7.97 2.87
N TRP A 40 0.37 7.37 2.80
CA TRP A 40 0.54 6.03 2.21
C TRP A 40 -0.29 4.95 2.91
N LEU A 41 -0.47 5.07 4.24
CA LEU A 41 -1.30 4.17 5.04
C LEU A 41 -2.77 4.58 4.95
N TYR A 42 -3.09 5.87 5.03
CA TYR A 42 -4.49 6.33 5.06
C TYR A 42 -5.19 6.28 3.71
N GLU A 43 -4.51 6.68 2.63
CA GLU A 43 -5.07 6.68 1.27
C GLU A 43 -4.55 5.47 0.48
N GLY A 44 -3.26 5.20 0.57
CA GLY A 44 -2.62 4.14 -0.22
C GLY A 44 -3.08 2.74 0.16
N MET A 45 -3.11 2.39 1.46
CA MET A 45 -3.57 1.09 1.95
C MET A 45 -5.06 0.91 1.75
N THR A 46 -5.86 1.95 2.00
CA THR A 46 -7.31 1.97 1.79
C THR A 46 -7.66 1.67 0.34
N GLU A 47 -7.01 2.37 -0.58
CA GLU A 47 -7.15 2.13 -2.02
C GLU A 47 -6.65 0.73 -2.40
N TYR A 48 -5.56 0.25 -1.79
CA TYR A 48 -5.09 -1.12 -2.03
C TYR A 48 -6.12 -2.17 -1.60
N PHE A 49 -6.73 -2.03 -0.42
CA PHE A 49 -7.78 -2.95 0.02
C PHE A 49 -8.99 -2.91 -0.92
N ALA A 50 -9.39 -1.72 -1.38
CA ALA A 50 -10.50 -1.56 -2.30
C ALA A 50 -10.30 -2.33 -3.62
N ILE A 51 -9.07 -2.37 -4.15
CA ILE A 51 -8.76 -3.08 -5.41
C ILE A 51 -8.36 -4.56 -5.19
N HIS A 52 -7.78 -4.90 -4.05
CA HIS A 52 -7.23 -6.23 -3.78
C HIS A 52 -8.27 -7.21 -3.23
N MET A 53 -9.16 -6.74 -2.36
CA MET A 53 -10.17 -7.60 -1.73
C MET A 53 -11.07 -8.31 -2.75
N PRO A 54 -11.60 -7.63 -3.80
CA PRO A 54 -12.45 -8.28 -4.79
C PRO A 54 -11.76 -9.41 -5.55
N VAL A 55 -10.51 -9.24 -5.99
CA VAL A 55 -9.75 -10.31 -6.65
C VAL A 55 -9.42 -11.43 -5.67
N LYS A 56 -9.05 -11.09 -4.43
CA LYS A 56 -8.72 -12.06 -3.38
C LYS A 56 -9.88 -12.99 -3.04
N GLN A 57 -11.10 -12.45 -3.04
CA GLN A 57 -12.34 -13.19 -2.79
C GLN A 57 -12.94 -13.81 -4.07
N GLY A 58 -12.24 -13.70 -5.20
CA GLY A 58 -12.68 -14.23 -6.47
C GLY A 58 -13.93 -13.55 -7.06
N ARG A 59 -14.25 -12.32 -6.62
CA ARG A 59 -15.32 -11.48 -7.20
C ARG A 59 -14.87 -10.75 -8.47
N GLN A 60 -13.56 -10.59 -8.66
CA GLN A 60 -12.95 -10.09 -9.89
C GLN A 60 -11.91 -11.09 -10.40
N THR A 61 -11.66 -11.05 -11.71
CA THR A 61 -10.60 -11.89 -12.30
C THR A 61 -9.22 -11.32 -11.98
N VAL A 62 -8.18 -12.14 -12.14
CA VAL A 62 -6.80 -11.64 -12.04
C VAL A 62 -6.53 -10.61 -13.13
N ASP A 63 -7.06 -10.79 -14.34
CA ASP A 63 -6.87 -9.86 -15.45
C ASP A 63 -7.53 -8.50 -15.18
N ASP A 64 -8.72 -8.47 -14.57
CA ASP A 64 -9.36 -7.21 -14.14
C ASP A 64 -8.47 -6.45 -13.15
N PHE A 65 -7.94 -7.16 -12.15
CA PHE A 65 -7.05 -6.58 -11.15
C PHE A 65 -5.75 -6.06 -11.78
N LEU A 66 -5.13 -6.82 -12.68
CA LEU A 66 -3.93 -6.38 -13.39
C LEU A 66 -4.22 -5.17 -14.31
N GLY A 67 -5.43 -5.07 -14.87
CA GLY A 67 -5.88 -3.89 -15.60
C GLY A 67 -5.94 -2.63 -14.72
N VAL A 68 -6.41 -2.76 -13.47
CA VAL A 68 -6.38 -1.67 -12.50
C VAL A 68 -4.94 -1.29 -12.13
N LEU A 69 -4.08 -2.27 -11.88
CA LEU A 69 -2.66 -2.01 -11.58
C LEU A 69 -1.95 -1.30 -12.74
N ARG A 70 -2.21 -1.73 -13.99
CA ARG A 70 -1.68 -1.10 -15.20
C ARG A 70 -1.97 0.39 -15.24
N GLU A 71 -3.23 0.78 -15.02
CA GLU A 71 -3.62 2.18 -15.05
C GLU A 71 -2.98 2.97 -13.90
N LYS A 72 -2.87 2.38 -12.71
CA LYS A 72 -2.16 3.01 -11.59
C LYS A 72 -0.67 3.23 -11.88
N ILE A 73 0.01 2.23 -12.47
CA ILE A 73 1.42 2.33 -12.87
C ILE A 73 1.59 3.45 -13.90
N ARG A 74 0.76 3.45 -14.95
CA ARG A 74 0.79 4.46 -16.02
C ARG A 74 0.60 5.87 -15.48
N LEU A 75 -0.36 6.07 -14.56
CA LEU A 75 -0.64 7.38 -13.97
C LEU A 75 0.44 7.81 -12.97
N MET A 76 1.01 6.88 -12.20
CA MET A 76 2.07 7.16 -11.22
C MET A 76 3.28 7.82 -11.87
N HIS A 77 3.65 7.43 -13.10
CA HIS A 77 4.78 8.01 -13.82
C HIS A 77 4.63 9.50 -14.19
N LYS A 78 3.47 10.11 -13.93
CA LYS A 78 3.27 11.56 -14.07
C LYS A 78 3.71 12.37 -12.85
N PHE A 79 4.05 11.70 -11.75
CA PHE A 79 4.39 12.30 -10.47
C PHE A 79 5.89 12.13 -10.16
N THR A 80 6.41 12.93 -9.22
CA THR A 80 7.83 12.89 -8.90
C THR A 80 8.24 11.63 -8.12
N ASP A 81 9.44 11.13 -8.42
CA ASP A 81 10.16 10.15 -7.61
C ASP A 81 11.28 10.79 -6.78
N GLU A 82 11.49 12.10 -6.89
CA GLU A 82 12.61 12.83 -6.26
C GLU A 82 12.37 13.16 -4.78
N VAL A 83 11.12 13.08 -4.34
CA VAL A 83 10.71 13.39 -2.95
C VAL A 83 10.17 12.12 -2.29
N PRO A 84 10.62 11.77 -1.07
CA PRO A 84 10.05 10.67 -0.31
C PRO A 84 8.53 10.83 -0.10
N LEU A 85 7.78 9.72 -0.09
CA LEU A 85 6.33 9.75 0.15
C LEU A 85 5.99 10.30 1.55
N THR A 86 6.82 9.99 2.56
CA THR A 86 6.63 10.55 3.91
C THR A 86 6.76 12.06 3.92
N THR A 87 7.74 12.61 3.18
CA THR A 87 7.93 14.05 3.04
C THR A 87 6.80 14.71 2.26
N LEU A 88 6.37 14.12 1.13
CA LEU A 88 5.20 14.60 0.40
C LEU A 88 3.95 14.59 1.28
N SER A 89 3.81 13.61 2.15
CA SER A 89 2.66 13.48 3.05
C SER A 89 2.59 14.64 4.04
N GLN A 90 3.75 15.03 4.61
CA GLN A 90 3.84 16.20 5.48
C GLN A 90 3.60 17.53 4.75
N GLN A 91 3.86 17.57 3.43
CA GLN A 91 3.70 18.74 2.57
C GLN A 91 2.40 18.70 1.75
N ALA A 92 1.44 17.83 2.11
CA ALA A 92 0.28 17.53 1.27
C ALA A 92 -0.63 18.76 1.03
N MET A 93 -0.56 19.77 1.90
CA MET A 93 -1.30 21.02 1.74
C MET A 93 -0.64 21.97 0.74
N GLU A 94 0.69 22.01 0.70
CA GLU A 94 1.47 22.84 -0.21
C GLU A 94 1.69 22.17 -1.57
N ARG A 95 1.72 20.83 -1.60
CA ARG A 95 1.98 19.98 -2.76
C ARG A 95 0.73 19.24 -3.22
N GLN A 96 -0.35 19.99 -3.42
CA GLN A 96 -1.65 19.42 -3.86
C GLN A 96 -1.56 18.73 -5.22
N ASP A 97 -0.62 19.17 -6.07
CA ASP A 97 -0.30 18.56 -7.35
C ASP A 97 0.23 17.12 -7.21
N GLU A 98 0.79 16.77 -6.05
CA GLU A 98 1.30 15.43 -5.72
C GLU A 98 0.30 14.59 -4.92
N TYR A 99 -0.79 15.17 -4.40
CA TYR A 99 -1.71 14.46 -3.49
C TYR A 99 -2.28 13.18 -4.09
N TYR A 100 -2.61 13.21 -5.39
CA TYR A 100 -3.16 12.02 -6.05
C TYR A 100 -2.17 10.85 -6.14
N ASN A 101 -0.88 11.10 -5.94
CA ASN A 101 0.16 10.08 -5.94
C ASN A 101 0.00 9.08 -4.76
N PHE A 102 -0.62 9.47 -3.65
CA PHE A 102 -0.92 8.54 -2.54
C PHE A 102 -1.91 7.43 -2.94
N TYR A 103 -2.85 7.72 -3.83
CA TYR A 103 -3.78 6.73 -4.43
C TYR A 103 -3.13 5.89 -5.55
N LEU A 104 -1.91 6.23 -5.96
CA LEU A 104 -1.17 5.57 -7.04
C LEU A 104 0.05 4.87 -6.47
N LYS A 105 1.15 5.60 -6.25
CA LYS A 105 2.39 5.09 -5.67
C LYS A 105 2.17 4.53 -4.26
N GLY A 106 1.32 5.15 -3.44
CA GLY A 106 0.98 4.61 -2.12
C GLY A 106 0.28 3.24 -2.21
N THR A 107 -0.66 3.08 -3.14
CA THR A 107 -1.31 1.78 -3.41
C THR A 107 -0.33 0.73 -3.93
N LEU A 108 0.54 1.10 -4.88
CA LEU A 108 1.53 0.19 -5.47
C LEU A 108 2.63 -0.19 -4.45
N PHE A 109 2.97 0.70 -3.53
CA PHE A 109 3.80 0.39 -2.38
C PHE A 109 3.12 -0.65 -1.47
N CYS A 110 1.84 -0.45 -1.12
CA CYS A 110 1.09 -1.38 -0.26
C CYS A 110 0.96 -2.77 -0.90
N MET A 111 0.84 -2.84 -2.22
CA MET A 111 0.92 -4.08 -2.98
C MET A 111 2.28 -4.78 -2.78
N GLY A 112 3.39 -4.06 -2.95
CA GLY A 112 4.73 -4.59 -2.74
C GLY A 112 4.93 -5.11 -1.32
N LEU A 113 4.46 -4.34 -0.33
CA LEU A 113 4.48 -4.73 1.08
C LEU A 113 3.69 -6.02 1.33
N ASP A 114 2.49 -6.18 0.75
CA ASP A 114 1.69 -7.40 0.91
C ASP A 114 2.38 -8.63 0.31
N ILE A 115 2.99 -8.49 -0.87
CA ILE A 115 3.76 -9.56 -1.50
C ILE A 115 4.95 -9.95 -0.60
N ALA A 116 5.71 -8.96 -0.10
CA ALA A 116 6.86 -9.20 0.77
C ALA A 116 6.45 -9.90 2.09
N LEU A 117 5.38 -9.44 2.73
CA LEU A 117 4.84 -10.04 3.96
C LEU A 117 4.36 -11.49 3.73
N ARG A 118 3.73 -11.76 2.59
CA ARG A 118 3.25 -13.11 2.26
C ARG A 118 4.39 -14.06 1.92
N GLU A 119 5.38 -13.59 1.17
CA GLU A 119 6.55 -14.39 0.81
C GLU A 119 7.29 -14.86 2.07
N ARG A 120 7.68 -13.93 2.95
CA ARG A 120 8.43 -14.23 4.18
C ARG A 120 7.66 -15.14 5.14
N SER A 121 6.33 -15.00 5.19
CA SER A 121 5.48 -15.74 6.11
C SER A 121 4.88 -17.02 5.52
N LYS A 122 5.26 -17.38 4.29
CA LYS A 122 4.66 -18.50 3.53
C LYS A 122 3.12 -18.40 3.47
N GLY A 123 2.63 -17.19 3.21
CA GLY A 123 1.21 -16.86 3.06
C GLY A 123 0.44 -16.63 4.37
N LYS A 124 1.06 -16.79 5.55
CA LYS A 124 0.38 -16.70 6.86
C LYS A 124 0.15 -15.27 7.35
N TYR A 125 0.87 -14.31 6.78
CA TYR A 125 0.86 -12.90 7.16
C TYR A 125 0.85 -12.03 5.90
N GLY A 126 0.01 -11.01 5.91
CA GLY A 126 -0.13 -10.03 4.82
C GLY A 126 -0.65 -8.72 5.40
N VAL A 127 -0.89 -7.71 4.55
CA VAL A 127 -1.24 -6.37 5.04
C VAL A 127 -2.54 -6.31 5.84
N VAL A 128 -3.51 -7.20 5.58
CA VAL A 128 -4.74 -7.28 6.40
C VAL A 128 -4.41 -7.62 7.85
N ARG A 129 -3.49 -8.58 8.07
CA ARG A 129 -3.07 -8.96 9.41
C ARG A 129 -2.21 -7.88 10.06
N LEU A 130 -1.36 -7.21 9.28
CA LEU A 130 -0.59 -6.05 9.72
C LEU A 130 -1.51 -4.95 10.27
N VAL A 131 -2.52 -4.54 9.49
CA VAL A 131 -3.46 -3.51 9.92
C VAL A 131 -4.23 -3.96 11.15
N GLN A 132 -4.68 -5.21 11.24
CA GLN A 132 -5.32 -5.74 12.45
C GLN A 132 -4.41 -5.72 13.68
N ASP A 133 -3.12 -6.03 13.54
CA ASP A 133 -2.14 -5.96 14.63
C ASP A 133 -1.92 -4.51 15.09
N LEU A 134 -1.79 -3.57 14.14
CA LEU A 134 -1.71 -2.14 14.44
C LEU A 134 -2.98 -1.64 15.13
N GLN A 135 -4.16 -2.08 14.68
CA GLN A 135 -5.46 -1.74 15.28
C GLN A 135 -5.57 -2.25 16.72
N ARG A 136 -5.05 -3.45 17.00
CA ARG A 136 -4.97 -3.96 18.38
C ARG A 136 -4.03 -3.14 19.26
N GLN A 137 -2.95 -2.61 18.68
CA GLN A 137 -1.93 -1.87 19.43
C GLN A 137 -2.33 -0.40 19.69
N TYR A 138 -2.96 0.24 18.71
CA TYR A 138 -3.26 1.68 18.69
C TYR A 138 -4.76 1.95 18.78
N GLY A 139 -5.62 1.28 18.02
CA GLY A 139 -7.08 1.42 18.17
C GLY A 139 -7.61 2.86 18.02
N PRO A 140 -8.94 3.07 18.18
CA PRO A 140 -9.56 4.37 17.91
C PRO A 140 -9.27 5.50 18.91
N GLY A 141 -8.67 5.23 20.07
CA GLY A 141 -8.45 6.24 21.11
C GLY A 141 -7.01 6.28 21.63
N LYS A 142 -6.08 5.68 20.90
CA LYS A 142 -4.66 5.69 21.24
C LYS A 142 -3.87 5.93 19.95
N PRO A 143 -3.66 7.20 19.59
CA PRO A 143 -2.85 7.53 18.42
C PRO A 143 -1.42 7.02 18.60
N PHE A 144 -0.73 6.82 17.48
CA PHE A 144 0.71 6.63 17.47
C PHE A 144 1.43 7.95 17.17
N LYS A 145 2.67 8.08 17.63
CA LYS A 145 3.55 9.17 17.19
C LYS A 145 4.04 8.89 15.77
N ASP A 146 3.96 9.88 14.91
CA ASP A 146 4.24 9.77 13.49
C ASP A 146 5.63 9.19 13.19
N GLU A 147 6.65 9.52 13.98
CA GLU A 147 7.99 8.96 13.85
C GLU A 147 8.13 7.48 14.30
N GLU A 148 7.18 6.96 15.08
CA GLU A 148 7.26 5.63 15.70
C GLU A 148 6.60 4.52 14.86
N LEU A 149 5.77 4.85 13.86
CA LEU A 149 4.99 3.85 13.12
C LEU A 149 5.87 2.79 12.45
N PHE A 150 6.98 3.20 11.81
CA PHE A 150 7.85 2.26 11.11
C PHE A 150 8.52 1.29 12.09
N ALA A 151 8.97 1.78 13.24
CA ALA A 151 9.53 0.94 14.29
C ALA A 151 8.46 -0.01 14.88
N ALA A 152 7.21 0.44 14.98
CA ALA A 152 6.11 -0.42 15.40
C ALA A 152 5.84 -1.56 14.41
N ILE A 153 5.77 -1.25 13.12
CA ILE A 153 5.62 -2.27 12.07
C ILE A 153 6.83 -3.22 12.09
N GLU A 154 8.05 -2.69 12.20
CA GLU A 154 9.27 -3.50 12.30
C GLU A 154 9.23 -4.48 13.48
N ARG A 155 8.75 -4.08 14.66
CA ARG A 155 8.60 -5.00 15.81
C ARG A 155 7.61 -6.12 15.52
N LEU A 156 6.54 -5.85 14.78
CA LEU A 156 5.51 -6.84 14.43
C LEU A 156 6.00 -7.82 13.36
N THR A 157 6.79 -7.32 12.40
CA THR A 157 7.11 -8.08 11.20
C THR A 157 8.56 -8.54 11.20
N GLY A 158 9.52 -7.70 11.54
CA GLY A 158 10.96 -7.97 11.50
C GLY A 158 11.74 -6.86 10.77
N PRO A 159 13.08 -6.85 10.94
CA PRO A 159 13.96 -5.77 10.45
C PRO A 159 13.99 -5.64 8.93
N ASP A 160 13.77 -6.73 8.19
CA ASP A 160 13.68 -6.72 6.72
C ASP A 160 12.52 -5.86 6.22
N VAL A 161 11.39 -5.89 6.93
CA VAL A 161 10.23 -5.04 6.59
C VAL A 161 10.45 -3.61 7.06
N GLY A 162 11.10 -3.39 8.21
CA GLY A 162 11.53 -2.05 8.63
C GLY A 162 12.40 -1.36 7.57
N ALA A 163 13.41 -2.06 7.07
CA ALA A 163 14.26 -1.60 5.97
C ALA A 163 13.46 -1.35 4.67
N PHE A 164 12.48 -2.19 4.36
CA PHE A 164 11.57 -2.00 3.23
C PHE A 164 10.77 -0.69 3.35
N LEU A 165 10.18 -0.41 4.52
CA LEU A 165 9.45 0.84 4.76
C LEU A 165 10.36 2.05 4.59
N GLN A 166 11.56 2.02 5.19
CA GLN A 166 12.53 3.11 5.07
C GLN A 166 12.89 3.38 3.61
N ARG A 167 13.29 2.33 2.88
CA ARG A 167 13.77 2.45 1.50
C ARG A 167 12.72 3.00 0.54
N TYR A 168 11.46 2.62 0.68
CA TYR A 168 10.44 2.91 -0.34
C TYR A 168 9.42 3.98 0.06
N LEU A 169 9.43 4.43 1.32
CA LEU A 169 8.60 5.55 1.78
C LEU A 169 9.41 6.76 2.23
N ASN A 170 10.57 6.54 2.86
CA ASN A 170 11.36 7.60 3.50
C ASN A 170 12.62 8.00 2.71
N GLU A 171 12.87 7.33 1.57
CA GLU A 171 13.88 7.71 0.60
C GLU A 171 13.23 8.02 -0.75
N ALA A 172 13.89 8.87 -1.54
CA ALA A 172 13.49 9.16 -2.91
C ALA A 172 13.81 7.97 -3.83
N GLY A 173 12.98 7.78 -4.85
CA GLY A 173 13.20 6.79 -5.90
C GLY A 173 11.94 6.05 -6.34
N ALA A 174 12.09 5.34 -7.45
CA ALA A 174 11.06 4.52 -8.04
C ALA A 174 10.81 3.22 -7.24
N LEU A 175 9.58 2.73 -7.28
CA LEU A 175 9.24 1.41 -6.75
C LEU A 175 9.76 0.30 -7.70
N PRO A 176 10.39 -0.76 -7.20
CA PRO A 176 10.90 -1.87 -8.02
C PRO A 176 9.77 -2.86 -8.37
N LEU A 177 8.73 -2.36 -9.03
CA LEU A 177 7.49 -3.10 -9.29
C LEU A 177 7.74 -4.41 -10.03
N GLY A 178 8.63 -4.41 -11.03
CA GLY A 178 9.01 -5.62 -11.75
C GLY A 178 9.59 -6.69 -10.83
N THR A 179 10.44 -6.31 -9.87
CA THR A 179 11.02 -7.23 -8.89
C THR A 179 9.96 -7.82 -7.96
N TRP A 180 9.02 -6.99 -7.47
CA TRP A 180 7.96 -7.46 -6.58
C TRP A 180 6.95 -8.35 -7.29
N LEU A 181 6.47 -7.94 -8.46
CA LEU A 181 5.51 -8.69 -9.26
C LEU A 181 6.10 -10.01 -9.77
N ALA A 182 7.38 -10.04 -10.12
CA ALA A 182 8.05 -11.26 -10.57
C ALA A 182 8.05 -12.36 -9.51
N LYS A 183 8.06 -12.02 -8.21
CA LYS A 183 7.93 -13.01 -7.13
C LYS A 183 6.60 -13.76 -7.19
N ALA A 184 5.55 -13.12 -7.70
CA ALA A 184 4.22 -13.72 -7.90
C ALA A 184 3.97 -14.19 -9.34
N GLY A 185 5.01 -14.32 -10.17
CA GLY A 185 4.87 -14.80 -11.54
C GLY A 185 4.13 -13.82 -12.47
N ILE A 186 4.21 -12.52 -12.17
CA ILE A 186 3.73 -11.44 -13.02
C ILE A 186 4.95 -10.68 -13.54
N ALA A 187 5.05 -10.49 -14.85
CA ALA A 187 6.11 -9.70 -15.48
C ALA A 187 5.59 -8.30 -15.84
N LEU A 188 6.48 -7.35 -16.05
CA LEU A 188 6.17 -6.11 -16.77
C LEU A 188 6.55 -6.32 -18.24
N ASN A 189 5.65 -6.00 -19.17
CA ASN A 189 5.98 -5.99 -20.60
C ASN A 189 6.81 -4.74 -20.97
N ASP A 190 7.15 -4.60 -22.24
CA ASP A 190 7.97 -3.48 -22.75
C ASP A 190 7.31 -2.10 -22.53
N GLN A 191 5.99 -2.08 -22.35
CA GLN A 191 5.21 -0.89 -22.03
C GLN A 191 5.07 -0.63 -20.52
N GLY A 192 5.74 -1.44 -19.67
CA GLY A 192 5.66 -1.35 -18.22
C GLY A 192 4.36 -1.89 -17.63
N GLU A 193 3.58 -2.65 -18.39
CA GLU A 193 2.28 -3.17 -17.97
C GLU A 193 2.40 -4.56 -17.34
N PRO A 194 1.69 -4.83 -16.23
CA PRO A 194 1.74 -6.12 -15.58
C PRO A 194 0.97 -7.17 -16.38
N ILE A 195 1.64 -8.28 -16.68
CA ILE A 195 1.10 -9.44 -17.40
C ILE A 195 1.48 -10.76 -16.70
N PRO A 196 0.60 -11.77 -16.67
CA PRO A 196 0.98 -13.10 -16.17
C PRO A 196 2.14 -13.68 -16.97
N MET A 197 3.14 -14.24 -16.29
CA MET A 197 4.23 -14.98 -16.96
C MET A 197 3.66 -16.23 -17.64
N GLN A 198 4.18 -16.58 -18.82
CA GLN A 198 3.75 -17.79 -19.55
C GLN A 198 4.13 -19.08 -18.82
N LYS A 199 5.29 -19.10 -18.15
CA LYS A 199 5.83 -20.28 -17.45
C LYS A 199 6.32 -19.91 -16.04
N PRO A 200 5.41 -19.59 -15.10
CA PRO A 200 5.82 -19.28 -13.74
C PRO A 200 6.35 -20.54 -13.04
N THR A 201 7.26 -20.37 -12.07
CA THR A 201 7.72 -21.45 -11.21
C THR A 201 6.61 -21.92 -10.26
N LYS A 202 6.83 -23.01 -9.54
CA LYS A 202 5.87 -23.48 -8.52
C LYS A 202 5.75 -22.47 -7.38
N GLU A 203 6.87 -21.89 -6.97
CA GLU A 203 6.97 -20.89 -5.91
C GLU A 203 6.23 -19.61 -6.29
N GLN A 204 6.41 -19.15 -7.54
CA GLN A 204 5.70 -17.98 -8.06
C GLN A 204 4.19 -18.19 -8.09
N ARG A 205 3.73 -19.36 -8.57
CA ARG A 205 2.30 -19.71 -8.53
C ARG A 205 1.78 -19.75 -7.09
N GLN A 206 2.54 -20.37 -6.19
CA GLN A 206 2.14 -20.51 -4.80
C GLN A 206 2.01 -19.14 -4.11
N LEU A 207 2.96 -18.23 -4.32
CA LEU A 207 2.89 -16.88 -3.79
C LEU A 207 1.73 -16.09 -4.42
N ARG A 208 1.49 -16.25 -5.71
CA ARG A 208 0.32 -15.65 -6.38
C ARG A 208 -0.99 -16.14 -5.77
N THR A 209 -1.12 -17.43 -5.49
CA THR A 209 -2.31 -17.97 -4.80
C THR A 209 -2.44 -17.40 -3.38
N TRP A 210 -1.35 -17.27 -2.64
CA TRP A 210 -1.38 -16.57 -1.34
C TRP A 210 -1.76 -15.11 -1.46
N TRP A 211 -1.32 -14.42 -2.51
CA TRP A 211 -1.58 -13.00 -2.73
C TRP A 211 -2.98 -12.73 -3.26
N LEU A 212 -3.40 -13.38 -4.34
CA LEU A 212 -4.65 -13.12 -5.08
C LEU A 212 -5.74 -14.17 -4.84
N GLY A 213 -5.45 -15.24 -4.07
CA GLY A 213 -6.44 -16.31 -3.82
C GLY A 213 -6.63 -17.26 -5.01
N ARG A 214 -5.84 -17.11 -6.07
CA ARG A 214 -5.88 -17.89 -7.31
C ARG A 214 -4.47 -18.19 -7.83
#